data_AF-A0A8T6PME8-F1
#
_entry.id   AF-A0A8T6PME8-F1
#
_cell.length_a   1.000
_cell.length_b   1.000
_cell.length_c   1.000
_cell.angle_alpha   90.00
_cell.angle_beta   90.00
_cell.angle_gamma   90.00
#
_symmetry.space_group_name_H-M   'P 1'
#
loop_
_entity.id
_entity.type
_entity.pdbx_description
1 polymer ?
#
loop_
_entity_poly.entity_id
_entity_poly.type
_entity_poly.pdbx_seq_one_letter_code
_entity_poly.pdbx_strand_id
1 'polypeptide(L)'
;MTFGMIFKRIWREWRLLLILLFAVSLITGFFALGPLFIRSVTEVDLRYALDNTNEDDLRITLISDTPLTSEEQDIVEDELGALVTGVNRYVRGQYTPPISAANQAPGVAGTALCGYRFLLGVNPFMGVASTPNCYQPFAFQVNDFEQRITVVEGRLPERGPTPAMLDTAGLTDEQQQELQLGLYNRSEIEAVVTREVAEEADLEIGSRFFLGNINLQGEGAVTRLKVVGIVEVNNPNDSFWQGNQMFVQGALIDTSPFTQRYDYGLAVHPAAYEDWITPILPAGVGTSYIWRMDVDTDEITSINAQDYSEAIVALGNRLNQGGRQVQVTTGLISLLGGYDKRIEDAEGPIILLSGAILVLMLYHLITTVSLVLQQQGTEWSTISSRGGSTMQLFKLQSVTILVLVVIAVILSPFLSQGFMRLMESTGPLAQALDGADLSNVTLPSLSIWLSVAAAIACLIVLSVPAIPAARRSLLLLKQATSRPPTTPAWARYWLDLAFVLLGVALMFRLYWTIADEDEGIGQLITNVFTSPRDVVELVADRASQTDGLTDPFNLLAPALVLTGFALLWLRLFPWNMKLI
;
A
#
# COMPACT_ATOMS: atom_id res chain seq x y z
N MET A 1 56.01 3.09 -14.33
CA MET A 1 55.67 1.67 -14.16
C MET A 1 54.96 1.22 -15.42
N THR A 2 55.51 0.25 -16.16
CA THR A 2 54.90 -0.28 -17.39
C THR A 2 53.74 -1.22 -17.03
N PHE A 3 52.61 -1.10 -17.74
CA PHE A 3 51.42 -1.96 -17.59
C PHE A 3 51.77 -3.47 -17.58
N GLY A 4 52.81 -3.87 -18.33
CA GLY A 4 53.30 -5.24 -18.36
C GLY A 4 53.80 -5.79 -17.01
N MET A 5 54.26 -4.94 -16.09
CA MET A 5 54.62 -5.38 -14.73
C MET A 5 53.38 -5.72 -13.89
N ILE A 6 52.30 -4.95 -14.03
CA ILE A 6 51.03 -5.20 -13.35
C ILE A 6 50.43 -6.52 -13.87
N PHE A 7 50.45 -6.73 -15.19
CA PHE A 7 49.90 -7.95 -15.79
C PHE A 7 50.68 -9.21 -15.39
N LYS A 8 52.03 -9.15 -15.38
CA LYS A 8 52.86 -10.24 -14.88
C LYS A 8 52.62 -10.53 -13.39
N ARG A 9 52.39 -9.49 -12.59
CA ARG A 9 52.03 -9.62 -11.17
C ARG A 9 50.69 -10.33 -11.01
N ILE A 10 49.68 -9.89 -11.75
CA ILE A 10 48.34 -10.49 -11.73
C ILE A 10 48.41 -11.97 -12.08
N TRP A 11 49.17 -12.33 -13.12
CA TRP A 11 49.33 -13.71 -13.54
C TRP A 11 50.06 -14.59 -12.51
N ARG A 12 51.14 -14.07 -11.90
CA ARG A 12 51.94 -14.83 -10.93
C ARG A 12 51.19 -15.10 -9.62
N GLU A 13 50.36 -14.15 -9.18
CA GLU A 13 49.61 -14.23 -7.92
C GLU A 13 48.12 -14.47 -8.12
N TRP A 14 47.72 -15.01 -9.27
CA TRP A 14 46.33 -15.08 -9.67
C TRP A 14 45.45 -15.79 -8.64
N ARG A 15 45.92 -16.85 -7.98
CA ARG A 15 45.16 -17.56 -6.94
C ARG A 15 44.73 -16.64 -5.78
N LEU A 16 45.63 -15.78 -5.32
CA LEU A 16 45.35 -14.86 -4.22
C LEU A 16 44.45 -13.72 -4.67
N LEU A 17 44.69 -13.19 -5.87
CA LEU A 17 43.85 -12.15 -6.44
C LEU A 17 42.45 -12.65 -6.76
N LEU A 18 42.28 -13.94 -7.07
CA LEU A 18 40.98 -14.56 -7.30
C LEU A 18 40.19 -14.69 -5.99
N ILE A 19 40.84 -15.10 -4.89
CA ILE A 19 40.22 -15.09 -3.55
C ILE A 19 39.80 -13.67 -3.16
N LEU A 20 40.68 -12.68 -3.40
CA LEU A 20 40.39 -11.29 -3.10
C LEU A 20 39.25 -10.73 -3.98
N LEU A 21 39.24 -11.07 -5.28
CA LEU A 21 38.16 -10.72 -6.20
C LEU A 21 36.83 -11.29 -5.74
N PHE A 22 36.83 -12.56 -5.32
CA PHE A 22 35.64 -13.23 -4.81
C PHE A 22 35.12 -12.53 -3.54
N ALA A 23 36.00 -12.24 -2.57
CA ALA A 23 35.62 -11.52 -1.35
C ALA A 23 35.04 -10.13 -1.64
N VAL A 24 35.66 -9.35 -2.53
CA VAL A 24 35.17 -8.01 -2.93
C VAL A 24 33.85 -8.11 -3.70
N SER A 25 33.71 -9.11 -4.58
CA SER A 25 32.46 -9.35 -5.33
C SER A 25 31.32 -9.75 -4.40
N LEU A 26 31.61 -10.52 -3.35
CA LEU A 26 30.62 -10.94 -2.36
C LEU A 26 30.16 -9.75 -1.50
N ILE A 27 31.07 -8.87 -1.07
CA ILE A 27 30.72 -7.66 -0.32
C ILE A 27 29.90 -6.69 -1.19
N THR A 28 30.37 -6.39 -2.40
CA THR A 28 29.65 -5.48 -3.32
C THR A 28 28.30 -6.08 -3.75
N GLY A 29 28.25 -7.40 -3.97
CA GLY A 29 27.01 -8.14 -4.21
C GLY A 29 26.05 -8.08 -3.04
N PHE A 30 26.53 -8.24 -1.81
CA PHE A 30 25.70 -8.16 -0.60
C PHE A 30 25.03 -6.77 -0.44
N PHE A 31 25.77 -5.69 -0.69
CA PHE A 31 25.22 -4.34 -0.67
C PHE A 31 24.25 -4.04 -1.82
N ALA A 32 24.44 -4.67 -2.99
CA ALA A 32 23.47 -4.59 -4.08
C ALA A 32 22.21 -5.41 -3.79
N LEU A 33 22.38 -6.56 -3.14
CA LEU A 33 21.35 -7.54 -2.86
C LEU A 33 20.33 -7.02 -1.83
N GLY A 34 20.75 -6.30 -0.78
CA GLY A 34 19.86 -5.84 0.29
C GLY A 34 18.59 -5.12 -0.21
N PRO A 35 18.72 -3.96 -0.89
CA PRO A 35 17.56 -3.23 -1.41
C PRO A 35 16.79 -4.01 -2.48
N LEU A 36 17.49 -4.84 -3.25
CA LEU A 36 16.87 -5.66 -4.30
C LEU A 36 16.02 -6.78 -3.68
N PHE A 37 16.50 -7.40 -2.61
CA PHE A 37 15.78 -8.41 -1.83
C PHE A 37 14.53 -7.82 -1.21
N ILE A 38 14.67 -6.69 -0.50
CA ILE A 38 13.52 -6.00 0.10
C ILE A 38 12.48 -5.70 -0.98
N ARG A 39 12.86 -5.02 -2.07
CA ARG A 39 11.93 -4.67 -3.15
C ARG A 39 11.20 -5.89 -3.73
N SER A 40 11.92 -6.99 -3.92
CA SER A 40 11.33 -8.21 -4.51
C SER A 40 10.33 -8.87 -3.56
N VAL A 41 10.66 -8.92 -2.27
CA VAL A 41 9.78 -9.48 -1.24
C VAL A 41 8.55 -8.61 -1.05
N THR A 42 8.73 -7.30 -0.99
CA THR A 42 7.65 -6.33 -0.80
C THR A 42 6.70 -6.32 -1.99
N GLU A 43 7.21 -6.35 -3.22
CA GLU A 43 6.37 -6.43 -4.42
C GLU A 43 5.50 -7.71 -4.43
N VAL A 44 6.07 -8.84 -4.02
CA VAL A 44 5.33 -10.11 -3.96
C VAL A 44 4.30 -10.13 -2.84
N ASP A 45 4.64 -9.64 -1.65
CA ASP A 45 3.70 -9.56 -0.54
C ASP A 45 2.51 -8.65 -0.89
N LEU A 46 2.79 -7.51 -1.53
CA LEU A 46 1.77 -6.60 -2.05
C LEU A 46 0.88 -7.32 -3.07
N ARG A 47 1.49 -8.00 -4.05
CA ARG A 47 0.73 -8.69 -5.09
C ARG A 47 -0.14 -9.80 -4.53
N TYR A 48 0.40 -10.61 -3.63
CA TYR A 48 -0.37 -11.64 -2.92
C TYR A 48 -1.52 -11.02 -2.11
N ALA A 49 -1.29 -9.90 -1.42
CA ALA A 49 -2.33 -9.21 -0.68
C ALA A 49 -3.45 -8.69 -1.59
N LEU A 50 -3.11 -8.13 -2.76
CA LEU A 50 -4.09 -7.64 -3.74
C LEU A 50 -4.88 -8.81 -4.37
N ASP A 51 -4.20 -9.86 -4.83
CA ASP A 51 -4.83 -11.00 -5.52
C ASP A 51 -5.73 -11.84 -4.58
N ASN A 52 -5.43 -11.87 -3.27
CA ASN A 52 -6.21 -12.64 -2.29
C ASN A 52 -7.30 -11.83 -1.58
N THR A 53 -7.45 -10.54 -1.89
CA THR A 53 -8.47 -9.67 -1.28
C THR A 53 -9.78 -9.75 -2.06
N ASN A 54 -10.90 -9.57 -1.35
CA ASN A 54 -12.21 -9.51 -1.99
C ASN A 54 -12.29 -8.28 -2.94
N GLU A 55 -12.80 -8.46 -4.15
CA GLU A 55 -12.95 -7.39 -5.14
C GLU A 55 -13.68 -6.16 -4.59
N ASP A 56 -14.65 -6.36 -3.68
CA ASP A 56 -15.40 -5.25 -3.07
C ASP A 56 -14.56 -4.37 -2.15
N ASP A 57 -13.53 -4.92 -1.50
CA ASP A 57 -12.62 -4.15 -0.66
C ASP A 57 -11.61 -3.36 -1.52
N LEU A 58 -11.28 -3.86 -2.72
CA LEU A 58 -10.39 -3.18 -3.66
C LEU A 58 -11.05 -2.00 -4.37
N ARG A 59 -12.38 -2.03 -4.53
CA ARG A 59 -13.12 -0.97 -5.23
C ARG A 59 -13.12 0.35 -4.48
N ILE A 60 -13.22 1.43 -5.24
CA ILE A 60 -13.43 2.78 -4.72
C ILE A 60 -14.87 3.17 -4.97
N THR A 61 -15.63 3.40 -3.91
CA THR A 61 -17.04 3.82 -4.00
C THR A 61 -17.20 5.24 -3.49
N LEU A 62 -17.70 6.14 -4.36
CA LEU A 62 -18.14 7.48 -3.99
C LEU A 62 -19.66 7.46 -3.79
N ILE A 63 -20.11 8.03 -2.68
CA ILE A 63 -21.53 8.16 -2.35
C ILE A 63 -21.82 9.64 -2.07
N SER A 64 -22.78 10.21 -2.79
CA SER A 64 -23.23 11.58 -2.57
C SER A 64 -24.76 11.67 -2.56
N ASP A 65 -25.29 12.71 -1.94
CA ASP A 65 -26.73 13.02 -1.91
C ASP A 65 -27.22 13.72 -3.19
N THR A 66 -26.29 14.20 -4.01
CA THR A 66 -26.51 14.95 -5.26
C THR A 66 -25.62 14.41 -6.37
N PRO A 67 -25.97 14.63 -7.66
CA PRO A 67 -25.12 14.23 -8.77
C PRO A 67 -23.76 14.95 -8.70
N LEU A 68 -22.68 14.23 -9.03
CA LEU A 68 -21.35 14.83 -9.14
C LEU A 68 -21.33 15.86 -10.28
N THR A 69 -20.84 17.05 -9.98
CA THR A 69 -20.62 18.13 -10.96
C THR A 69 -19.49 17.76 -11.93
N SER A 70 -19.39 18.47 -13.06
CA SER A 70 -18.28 18.25 -14.01
C SER A 70 -16.91 18.50 -13.37
N GLU A 71 -16.80 19.51 -12.51
CA GLU A 71 -15.56 19.81 -11.78
C GLU A 71 -15.18 18.69 -10.81
N GLU A 72 -16.15 18.12 -10.10
CA GLU A 72 -15.91 16.97 -9.21
C GLU A 72 -15.49 15.72 -10.01
N GLN A 73 -16.03 15.53 -11.21
CA GLN A 73 -15.61 14.43 -12.11
C GLN A 73 -14.18 14.63 -12.61
N ASP A 74 -13.79 15.86 -12.94
CA ASP A 74 -12.41 16.19 -13.33
C ASP A 74 -11.43 15.93 -12.17
N ILE A 75 -11.83 16.19 -10.92
CA ILE A 75 -11.02 15.86 -9.73
C ILE A 75 -10.83 14.34 -9.59
N VAL A 76 -11.87 13.54 -9.82
CA VAL A 76 -11.77 12.07 -9.77
C VAL A 76 -10.80 11.56 -10.83
N GLU A 77 -10.88 12.09 -12.05
CA GLU A 77 -9.98 11.72 -13.14
C GLU A 77 -8.52 12.14 -12.87
N ASP A 78 -8.31 13.33 -12.32
CA ASP A 78 -6.98 13.87 -11.97
C ASP A 78 -6.27 13.02 -10.89
N GLU A 79 -7.01 12.57 -9.87
CA GLU A 79 -6.44 11.78 -8.76
C GLU A 79 -6.37 10.27 -9.05
N LEU A 80 -7.35 9.71 -9.77
CA LEU A 80 -7.51 8.26 -9.91
C LEU A 80 -7.50 7.74 -11.36
N GLY A 81 -7.39 8.59 -12.38
CA GLY A 81 -7.57 8.19 -13.78
C GLY A 81 -6.63 7.09 -14.26
N ALA A 82 -5.41 7.02 -13.72
CA ALA A 82 -4.46 5.95 -14.03
C ALA A 82 -4.77 4.64 -13.29
N LEU A 83 -5.50 4.70 -12.16
CA LEU A 83 -5.76 3.58 -11.27
C LEU A 83 -7.10 2.88 -11.57
N VAL A 84 -8.03 3.55 -12.25
CA VAL A 84 -9.41 3.07 -12.43
C VAL A 84 -9.64 2.61 -13.87
N THR A 85 -10.17 1.41 -14.04
CA THR A 85 -10.46 0.82 -15.37
C THR A 85 -11.95 0.82 -15.74
N GLY A 86 -12.84 0.87 -14.75
CA GLY A 86 -14.29 0.82 -14.94
C GLY A 86 -15.03 1.72 -13.97
N VAL A 87 -16.07 2.41 -14.45
CA VAL A 87 -16.91 3.30 -13.63
C VAL A 87 -18.37 2.91 -13.77
N ASN A 88 -18.89 2.19 -12.79
CA ASN A 88 -20.31 1.85 -12.71
C ASN A 88 -21.04 2.95 -11.93
N ARG A 89 -22.09 3.52 -12.53
CA ARG A 89 -22.88 4.60 -11.91
C ARG A 89 -24.31 4.17 -11.74
N TYR A 90 -24.86 4.41 -10.56
CA TYR A 90 -26.29 4.18 -10.33
C TYR A 90 -26.81 5.05 -9.22
N VAL A 91 -28.13 5.25 -9.26
CA VAL A 91 -28.87 6.02 -8.28
C VAL A 91 -29.75 5.06 -7.51
N ARG A 92 -29.82 5.23 -6.19
CA ARG A 92 -30.78 4.50 -5.36
C ARG A 92 -31.42 5.41 -4.33
N GLY A 93 -32.70 5.19 -4.06
CA GLY A 93 -33.36 5.79 -2.91
C GLY A 93 -32.75 5.26 -1.62
N GLN A 94 -32.57 6.13 -0.63
CA GLN A 94 -32.27 5.66 0.72
C GLN A 94 -33.46 4.85 1.24
N TYR A 95 -33.16 3.77 1.95
CA TYR A 95 -34.16 2.86 2.48
C TYR A 95 -33.82 2.50 3.92
N THR A 96 -34.72 2.87 4.83
CA THR A 96 -34.75 2.33 6.19
C THR A 96 -36.16 1.81 6.44
N PRO A 97 -36.33 0.53 6.78
CA PRO A 97 -37.66 -0.06 6.95
C PRO A 97 -38.42 0.60 8.11
N PRO A 98 -39.67 1.04 7.93
CA PRO A 98 -40.52 1.48 9.04
C PRO A 98 -41.02 0.27 9.85
N ILE A 99 -40.40 0.03 11.01
CA ILE A 99 -40.62 -1.15 11.88
C ILE A 99 -41.72 -0.99 12.96
N SER A 100 -42.58 0.04 12.90
CA SER A 100 -43.68 0.19 13.88
C SER A 100 -44.92 0.88 13.32
N ALA A 101 -46.10 0.58 13.88
CA ALA A 101 -47.38 1.21 13.51
C ALA A 101 -47.41 2.73 13.75
N ALA A 102 -46.58 3.26 14.65
CA ALA A 102 -46.43 4.71 14.87
C ALA A 102 -45.65 5.41 13.73
N ASN A 103 -44.83 4.65 12.98
CA ASN A 103 -44.07 5.12 11.82
C ASN A 103 -44.82 4.89 10.49
N GLN A 104 -46.10 4.50 10.55
CA GLN A 104 -46.98 4.27 9.41
C GLN A 104 -48.03 5.40 9.24
N ALA A 105 -48.07 6.36 10.16
CA ALA A 105 -48.93 7.54 10.01
C ALA A 105 -48.41 8.43 8.87
N PRO A 106 -49.28 9.07 8.07
CA PRO A 106 -48.87 10.04 7.07
C PRO A 106 -48.02 11.14 7.70
N GLY A 107 -46.71 11.16 7.41
CA GLY A 107 -45.78 12.18 7.88
C GLY A 107 -44.97 11.86 9.16
N VAL A 108 -44.91 10.61 9.66
CA VAL A 108 -44.07 10.28 10.83
C VAL A 108 -43.11 9.10 10.58
N ALA A 109 -41.81 9.42 10.58
CA ALA A 109 -40.64 8.60 10.94
C ALA A 109 -40.44 7.20 10.31
N GLY A 110 -40.61 7.06 9.00
CA GLY A 110 -39.96 6.00 8.21
C GLY A 110 -39.24 6.64 7.01
N THR A 111 -37.93 6.41 6.84
CA THR A 111 -37.18 7.00 5.71
C THR A 111 -37.28 6.15 4.44
N ALA A 112 -38.45 5.57 4.15
CA ALA A 112 -38.68 4.75 2.97
C ALA A 112 -39.82 5.32 2.12
N LEU A 113 -39.70 5.18 0.80
CA LEU A 113 -40.75 5.59 -0.14
C LEU A 113 -41.82 4.51 -0.20
N CYS A 114 -43.00 4.77 0.36
CA CYS A 114 -44.09 3.79 0.39
C CYS A 114 -45.24 4.19 -0.53
N GLY A 115 -46.14 3.25 -0.78
CA GLY A 115 -47.25 3.46 -1.69
C GLY A 115 -48.25 2.32 -1.70
N TYR A 116 -49.23 2.39 -2.59
CA TYR A 116 -50.31 1.42 -2.68
C TYR A 116 -50.63 1.05 -4.13
N ARG A 117 -50.91 -0.24 -4.34
CA ARG A 117 -51.37 -0.80 -5.62
C ARG A 117 -52.83 -0.41 -5.85
N PHE A 118 -53.18 -0.14 -7.10
CA PHE A 118 -54.57 0.11 -7.47
C PHE A 118 -54.89 -0.48 -8.84
N LEU A 119 -56.17 -0.75 -9.05
CA LEU A 119 -56.71 -1.16 -10.35
C LEU A 119 -57.42 0.02 -11.00
N LEU A 120 -57.22 0.18 -12.31
CA LEU A 120 -57.84 1.24 -13.08
C LEU A 120 -59.38 1.11 -13.00
N GLY A 121 -60.08 2.20 -12.66
CA GLY A 121 -61.54 2.22 -12.56
C GLY A 121 -62.12 1.79 -11.21
N VAL A 122 -61.28 1.42 -10.23
CA VAL A 122 -61.69 1.18 -8.84
C VAL A 122 -61.35 2.41 -8.00
N ASN A 123 -62.29 2.87 -7.16
CA ASN A 123 -62.03 4.01 -6.27
C ASN A 123 -60.94 3.62 -5.24
N PRO A 124 -59.76 4.26 -5.24
CA PRO A 124 -58.64 3.88 -4.38
C PRO A 124 -58.93 4.07 -2.88
N PHE A 125 -59.98 4.82 -2.51
CA PHE A 125 -60.34 5.13 -1.13
C PHE A 125 -61.46 4.25 -0.55
N MET A 126 -62.04 3.32 -1.31
CA MET A 126 -63.06 2.40 -0.79
C MET A 126 -62.46 1.03 -0.45
N GLY A 127 -62.21 0.79 0.85
CA GLY A 127 -61.85 -0.54 1.38
C GLY A 127 -60.37 -0.76 1.70
N VAL A 128 -59.63 0.28 2.12
CA VAL A 128 -58.18 0.18 2.38
C VAL A 128 -57.87 -0.67 3.63
N ALA A 129 -57.76 -1.98 3.43
CA ALA A 129 -56.88 -2.85 4.18
C ALA A 129 -55.73 -3.27 3.27
N SER A 130 -55.01 -2.30 2.69
CA SER A 130 -53.76 -2.57 1.98
C SER A 130 -52.62 -2.10 2.86
N THR A 131 -51.87 -3.03 3.44
CA THR A 131 -50.58 -2.72 4.05
C THR A 131 -49.72 -1.99 3.00
N PRO A 132 -49.31 -0.73 3.22
CA PRO A 132 -48.54 0.00 2.22
C PRO A 132 -47.15 -0.62 2.12
N ASN A 133 -46.86 -1.34 1.02
CA ASN A 133 -45.50 -1.79 0.69
C ASN A 133 -44.60 -0.56 0.58
N CYS A 134 -43.37 -0.68 1.07
CA CYS A 134 -42.35 0.31 0.83
C CYS A 134 -41.39 -0.19 -0.24
N TYR A 135 -40.91 0.76 -1.03
CA TYR A 135 -40.14 0.51 -2.21
C TYR A 135 -38.80 1.20 -2.12
N GLN A 136 -37.77 0.56 -2.66
CA GLN A 136 -36.51 1.21 -2.92
C GLN A 136 -36.39 1.47 -4.43
N PRO A 137 -36.54 2.71 -4.90
CA PRO A 137 -36.37 3.01 -6.31
C PRO A 137 -34.88 2.98 -6.67
N PHE A 138 -34.55 2.38 -7.79
CA PHE A 138 -33.22 2.32 -8.39
C PHE A 138 -33.25 2.95 -9.78
N ALA A 139 -32.13 3.52 -10.18
CA ALA A 139 -31.89 4.01 -11.53
C ALA A 139 -30.48 3.60 -11.94
N PHE A 140 -30.40 2.48 -12.66
CA PHE A 140 -29.14 1.94 -13.19
C PHE A 140 -28.84 2.55 -14.56
N GLN A 141 -27.56 2.78 -14.88
CA GLN A 141 -27.16 3.18 -16.22
C GLN A 141 -27.55 2.11 -17.24
N VAL A 142 -28.15 2.53 -18.36
CA VAL A 142 -28.81 1.62 -19.32
C VAL A 142 -27.84 0.55 -19.84
N ASN A 143 -26.64 0.95 -20.27
CA ASN A 143 -25.65 0.03 -20.83
C ASN A 143 -25.16 -1.00 -19.81
N ASP A 144 -24.89 -0.58 -18.58
CA ASP A 144 -24.37 -1.46 -17.52
C ASP A 144 -25.47 -2.40 -17.00
N PHE A 145 -26.70 -1.91 -16.93
CA PHE A 145 -27.85 -2.68 -16.49
C PHE A 145 -28.20 -3.78 -17.49
N GLU A 146 -28.27 -3.46 -18.79
CA GLU A 146 -28.58 -4.41 -19.86
C GLU A 146 -27.60 -5.59 -19.93
N GLN A 147 -26.34 -5.40 -19.54
CA GLN A 147 -25.33 -6.47 -19.51
C GLN A 147 -25.51 -7.44 -18.33
N ARG A 148 -26.15 -7.00 -17.23
CA ARG A 148 -26.25 -7.75 -15.97
C ARG A 148 -27.59 -8.46 -15.77
N ILE A 149 -28.57 -8.17 -16.63
CA ILE A 149 -29.91 -8.76 -16.56
C ILE A 149 -30.35 -9.36 -17.90
N THR A 150 -31.35 -10.23 -17.85
CA THR A 150 -32.09 -10.72 -19.00
C THR A 150 -33.56 -10.36 -18.82
N VAL A 151 -34.19 -9.77 -19.84
CA VAL A 151 -35.63 -9.50 -19.82
C VAL A 151 -36.39 -10.80 -20.06
N VAL A 152 -37.18 -11.23 -19.07
CA VAL A 152 -37.99 -12.44 -19.14
C VAL A 152 -39.31 -12.13 -19.85
N GLU A 153 -39.96 -11.04 -19.45
CA GLU A 153 -41.22 -10.59 -20.01
C GLU A 153 -41.25 -9.06 -20.16
N GLY A 154 -41.91 -8.57 -21.21
CA GLY A 154 -42.09 -7.14 -21.44
C GLY A 154 -40.86 -6.46 -22.03
N ARG A 155 -40.51 -5.27 -21.50
CA ARG A 155 -39.36 -4.47 -21.95
C ARG A 155 -38.77 -3.63 -20.82
N LEU A 156 -37.61 -3.03 -21.09
CA LEU A 156 -36.97 -2.05 -20.19
C LEU A 156 -37.74 -0.73 -20.14
N PRO A 157 -37.61 0.02 -19.02
CA PRO A 157 -38.36 1.25 -18.82
C PRO A 157 -37.79 2.38 -19.69
N GLU A 158 -38.67 3.09 -20.39
CA GLU A 158 -38.32 4.29 -21.13
C GLU A 158 -38.55 5.54 -20.26
N ARG A 159 -37.86 6.65 -20.57
CA ARG A 159 -37.96 7.89 -19.78
C ARG A 159 -39.38 8.43 -19.64
N GLY A 160 -40.19 8.31 -20.68
CA GLY A 160 -41.47 9.01 -20.79
C GLY A 160 -41.32 10.54 -20.90
N PRO A 161 -42.43 11.28 -21.02
CA PRO A 161 -42.40 12.74 -21.06
C PRO A 161 -42.01 13.34 -19.68
N THR A 162 -41.42 14.54 -19.68
CA THR A 162 -41.05 15.27 -18.45
C THR A 162 -42.27 15.98 -17.85
N PRO A 163 -42.24 16.36 -16.56
CA PRO A 163 -43.29 17.15 -15.93
C PRO A 163 -43.67 18.42 -16.68
N ALA A 164 -42.71 19.05 -17.35
CA ALA A 164 -42.92 20.28 -18.12
C ALA A 164 -43.54 20.05 -19.51
N MET A 165 -43.48 18.82 -20.06
CA MET A 165 -44.00 18.49 -21.40
C MET A 165 -45.48 18.06 -21.39
N LEU A 166 -46.09 17.86 -20.23
CA LEU A 166 -47.53 17.64 -20.12
C LEU A 166 -48.25 18.99 -20.26
N ASP A 167 -48.54 19.38 -21.51
CA ASP A 167 -49.33 20.57 -21.82
C ASP A 167 -50.79 20.35 -21.40
N THR A 168 -51.19 20.96 -20.28
CA THR A 168 -52.60 21.01 -19.84
C THR A 168 -53.36 22.16 -20.49
N ALA A 169 -52.69 23.06 -21.22
CA ALA A 169 -53.29 24.23 -21.82
C ALA A 169 -54.07 23.85 -23.08
N GLY A 170 -55.39 23.67 -22.93
CA GLY A 170 -56.31 23.40 -24.03
C GLY A 170 -57.25 22.21 -23.82
N LEU A 171 -57.04 21.43 -22.74
CA LEU A 171 -57.97 20.38 -22.33
C LEU A 171 -59.07 20.98 -21.44
N THR A 172 -60.33 20.63 -21.72
CA THR A 172 -61.49 21.00 -20.88
C THR A 172 -61.48 20.23 -19.55
N ASP A 173 -62.12 20.76 -18.50
CA ASP A 173 -62.17 20.13 -17.16
C ASP A 173 -62.70 18.68 -17.20
N GLU A 174 -63.62 18.37 -18.12
CA GLU A 174 -64.15 17.02 -18.35
C GLU A 174 -63.12 16.08 -19.00
N GLN A 175 -62.37 16.57 -20.02
CA GLN A 175 -61.29 15.79 -20.65
C GLN A 175 -60.11 15.60 -19.69
N GLN A 176 -59.85 16.60 -18.86
CA GLN A 176 -58.90 16.52 -17.76
C GLN A 176 -59.35 15.49 -16.72
N GLN A 177 -60.64 15.42 -16.37
CA GLN A 177 -61.19 14.37 -15.50
C GLN A 177 -61.17 12.97 -16.13
N GLU A 178 -61.46 12.86 -17.42
CA GLU A 178 -61.46 11.60 -18.17
C GLU A 178 -60.04 11.04 -18.34
N LEU A 179 -59.05 11.92 -18.54
CA LEU A 179 -57.62 11.62 -18.49
C LEU A 179 -57.04 11.63 -17.06
N GLN A 180 -57.85 11.99 -16.07
CA GLN A 180 -57.50 12.17 -14.66
C GLN A 180 -56.32 13.14 -14.37
N LEU A 181 -56.08 14.08 -15.27
CA LEU A 181 -55.15 15.20 -15.09
C LEU A 181 -55.84 16.27 -14.21
N GLY A 182 -55.32 16.59 -13.03
CA GLY A 182 -55.87 17.70 -12.22
C GLY A 182 -55.91 17.50 -10.69
N LEU A 183 -55.81 16.27 -10.21
CA LEU A 183 -55.53 15.94 -8.79
C LEU A 183 -54.27 15.07 -8.64
N TYR A 184 -53.92 14.38 -9.72
CA TYR A 184 -52.77 13.51 -9.86
C TYR A 184 -51.94 14.10 -10.99
N ASN A 185 -51.02 14.99 -10.64
CA ASN A 185 -50.00 15.38 -11.60
C ASN A 185 -49.20 14.10 -11.95
N ARG A 186 -48.47 14.14 -13.07
CA ARG A 186 -47.35 13.22 -13.41
C ARG A 186 -47.69 12.02 -14.31
N SER A 187 -46.93 11.90 -15.40
CA SER A 187 -47.00 10.80 -16.35
C SER A 187 -46.74 9.46 -15.65
N GLU A 188 -47.29 8.39 -16.21
CA GLU A 188 -47.02 7.02 -15.75
C GLU A 188 -45.52 6.71 -15.96
N ILE A 189 -44.76 6.59 -14.86
CA ILE A 189 -43.35 6.19 -14.89
C ILE A 189 -43.30 4.69 -15.15
N GLU A 190 -42.42 4.28 -16.05
CA GLU A 190 -42.18 2.88 -16.32
C GLU A 190 -41.11 2.32 -15.39
N ALA A 191 -41.34 1.13 -14.85
CA ALA A 191 -40.35 0.41 -14.06
C ALA A 191 -40.28 -1.07 -14.42
N VAL A 192 -39.18 -1.68 -14.04
CA VAL A 192 -38.98 -3.13 -14.06
C VAL A 192 -38.69 -3.64 -12.66
N VAL A 193 -39.08 -4.89 -12.42
CA VAL A 193 -38.83 -5.64 -11.19
C VAL A 193 -38.21 -6.99 -11.57
N THR A 194 -37.53 -7.62 -10.62
CA THR A 194 -37.03 -8.97 -10.86
C THR A 194 -38.16 -10.00 -10.83
N ARG A 195 -37.92 -11.18 -11.42
CA ARG A 195 -38.84 -12.31 -11.38
C ARG A 195 -39.25 -12.68 -9.96
N GLU A 196 -38.29 -12.78 -9.05
CA GLU A 196 -38.53 -13.10 -7.63
C GLU A 196 -39.43 -12.06 -6.96
N VAL A 197 -39.14 -10.77 -7.16
CA VAL A 197 -40.01 -9.68 -6.66
C VAL A 197 -41.40 -9.73 -7.28
N ALA A 198 -41.51 -10.07 -8.57
CA ALA A 198 -42.79 -10.16 -9.25
C ALA A 198 -43.66 -11.29 -8.71
N GLU A 199 -43.07 -12.46 -8.44
CA GLU A 199 -43.75 -13.61 -7.85
C GLU A 199 -44.19 -13.34 -6.41
N GLU A 200 -43.29 -12.82 -5.57
CA GLU A 200 -43.55 -12.62 -4.14
C GLU A 200 -44.51 -11.44 -3.87
N ALA A 201 -44.48 -10.40 -4.71
CA ALA A 201 -45.37 -9.23 -4.62
C ALA A 201 -46.63 -9.33 -5.50
N ASP A 202 -46.88 -10.46 -6.17
CA ASP A 202 -48.02 -10.67 -7.09
C ASP A 202 -48.11 -9.58 -8.18
N LEU A 203 -46.98 -9.26 -8.82
CA LEU A 203 -46.87 -8.24 -9.86
C LEU A 203 -46.87 -8.85 -11.25
N GLU A 204 -47.81 -8.41 -12.07
CA GLU A 204 -47.84 -8.67 -13.50
C GLU A 204 -47.43 -7.43 -14.30
N ILE A 205 -47.10 -7.62 -15.59
CA ILE A 205 -46.92 -6.49 -16.52
C ILE A 205 -48.22 -5.68 -16.58
N GLY A 206 -48.09 -4.37 -16.38
CA GLY A 206 -49.23 -3.46 -16.29
C GLY A 206 -49.75 -3.23 -14.88
N SER A 207 -49.20 -3.91 -13.85
CA SER A 207 -49.41 -3.56 -12.44
C SER A 207 -49.06 -2.09 -12.21
N ARG A 208 -49.95 -1.38 -11.52
CA ARG A 208 -49.85 0.06 -11.24
C ARG A 208 -49.92 0.34 -9.76
N PHE A 209 -49.09 1.28 -9.31
CA PHE A 209 -49.10 1.77 -7.93
C PHE A 209 -48.76 3.25 -7.88
N PHE A 210 -49.23 3.90 -6.81
CA PHE A 210 -48.82 5.25 -6.47
C PHE A 210 -47.61 5.19 -5.56
N LEU A 211 -46.58 6.00 -5.86
CA LEU A 211 -45.46 6.25 -4.97
C LEU A 211 -45.60 7.65 -4.37
N GLY A 212 -45.18 7.79 -3.11
CA GLY A 212 -45.22 9.07 -2.40
C GLY A 212 -46.42 9.17 -1.45
N ASN A 213 -46.53 10.31 -0.77
CA ASN A 213 -47.56 10.53 0.24
C ASN A 213 -48.15 11.93 0.10
N ILE A 214 -49.49 12.02 0.18
CA ILE A 214 -50.22 13.28 0.32
C ILE A 214 -50.86 13.25 1.69
N ASN A 215 -50.55 14.25 2.51
CA ASN A 215 -51.12 14.37 3.84
C ASN A 215 -52.61 14.78 3.76
N LEU A 216 -53.31 14.71 4.88
CA LEU A 216 -54.74 15.08 4.97
C LEU A 216 -55.02 16.56 4.65
N GLN A 217 -53.99 17.42 4.62
CA GLN A 217 -54.08 18.84 4.28
C GLN A 217 -53.86 19.08 2.78
N GLY A 218 -53.67 18.02 1.98
CA GLY A 218 -53.43 18.11 0.54
C GLY A 218 -51.99 18.47 0.18
N GLU A 219 -51.07 18.48 1.14
CA GLU A 219 -49.64 18.74 0.92
C GLU A 219 -48.89 17.42 0.73
N GLY A 220 -47.93 17.44 -0.19
CA GLY A 220 -47.17 16.25 -0.61
C GLY A 220 -47.30 16.04 -2.11
N ALA A 221 -46.66 14.99 -2.61
CA ALA A 221 -46.70 14.66 -4.02
C ALA A 221 -46.74 13.14 -4.19
N VAL A 222 -47.53 12.69 -5.16
CA VAL A 222 -47.51 11.31 -5.62
C VAL A 222 -47.10 11.27 -7.08
N THR A 223 -46.57 10.12 -7.49
CA THR A 223 -46.38 9.78 -8.89
C THR A 223 -46.95 8.39 -9.17
N ARG A 224 -47.40 8.16 -10.39
CA ARG A 224 -47.90 6.85 -10.83
C ARG A 224 -46.76 6.06 -11.44
N LEU A 225 -46.64 4.80 -11.06
CA LEU A 225 -45.67 3.88 -11.62
C LEU A 225 -46.38 2.67 -12.21
N LYS A 226 -45.88 2.18 -13.35
CA LYS A 226 -46.33 0.98 -14.03
C LYS A 226 -45.17 0.03 -14.27
N VAL A 227 -45.38 -1.24 -13.92
CA VAL A 227 -44.47 -2.33 -14.27
C VAL A 227 -44.61 -2.62 -15.77
N VAL A 228 -43.52 -2.46 -16.53
CA VAL A 228 -43.49 -2.70 -17.99
C VAL A 228 -42.67 -3.92 -18.39
N GLY A 229 -41.91 -4.49 -17.46
CA GLY A 229 -41.14 -5.69 -17.70
C GLY A 229 -40.71 -6.38 -16.40
N ILE A 230 -40.46 -7.68 -16.54
CA ILE A 230 -39.93 -8.55 -15.49
C ILE A 230 -38.56 -9.04 -15.97
N VAL A 231 -37.55 -8.83 -15.14
CA VAL A 231 -36.15 -9.12 -15.45
C VAL A 231 -35.60 -10.21 -14.55
N GLU A 232 -34.54 -10.87 -14.99
CA GLU A 232 -33.80 -11.84 -14.20
C GLU A 232 -32.33 -11.45 -14.18
N VAL A 233 -31.70 -11.56 -13.02
CA VAL A 233 -30.29 -11.23 -12.85
C VAL A 233 -29.44 -12.37 -13.43
N ASN A 234 -28.51 -12.04 -14.33
CA ASN A 234 -27.70 -13.05 -15.03
C ASN A 234 -26.77 -13.82 -14.07
N ASN A 235 -26.20 -13.13 -13.08
CA ASN A 235 -25.35 -13.71 -12.03
C ASN A 235 -25.72 -13.13 -10.65
N PRO A 236 -26.52 -13.84 -9.82
CA PRO A 236 -26.91 -13.36 -8.49
C PRO A 236 -25.73 -13.17 -7.53
N ASN A 237 -24.60 -13.85 -7.76
CA ASN A 237 -23.40 -13.76 -6.93
C ASN A 237 -22.47 -12.60 -7.34
N ASP A 238 -22.81 -11.85 -8.40
CA ASP A 238 -22.08 -10.64 -8.77
C ASP A 238 -22.13 -9.64 -7.61
N SER A 239 -20.94 -9.16 -7.21
CA SER A 239 -20.73 -8.19 -6.13
C SER A 239 -21.50 -6.88 -6.34
N PHE A 240 -21.83 -6.54 -7.58
CA PHE A 240 -22.74 -5.43 -7.89
C PHE A 240 -24.09 -5.56 -7.16
N TRP A 241 -24.61 -6.78 -7.02
CA TRP A 241 -25.93 -7.02 -6.41
C TRP A 241 -25.90 -7.16 -4.88
N GLN A 242 -24.76 -7.45 -4.26
CA GLN A 242 -24.64 -7.57 -2.80
C GLN A 242 -25.10 -6.30 -2.07
N GLY A 243 -24.79 -5.13 -2.62
CA GLY A 243 -25.25 -3.83 -2.10
C GLY A 243 -26.66 -3.42 -2.52
N ASN A 244 -27.32 -4.19 -3.38
CA ASN A 244 -28.58 -3.85 -4.06
C ASN A 244 -29.63 -4.97 -3.96
N GLN A 245 -29.58 -5.76 -2.88
CA GLN A 245 -30.45 -6.94 -2.67
C GLN A 245 -31.95 -6.63 -2.67
N MET A 246 -32.34 -5.42 -2.25
CA MET A 246 -33.75 -5.00 -2.34
C MET A 246 -34.28 -5.08 -3.77
N PHE A 247 -33.47 -4.75 -4.78
CA PHE A 247 -33.86 -4.91 -6.19
C PHE A 247 -33.95 -6.38 -6.60
N VAL A 248 -33.01 -7.22 -6.14
CA VAL A 248 -32.92 -8.62 -6.56
C VAL A 248 -34.06 -9.46 -6.01
N GLN A 249 -34.27 -9.41 -4.69
CA GLN A 249 -35.12 -10.36 -3.97
C GLN A 249 -36.07 -9.68 -2.96
N GLY A 250 -35.99 -8.36 -2.79
CA GLY A 250 -36.75 -7.64 -1.76
C GLY A 250 -36.40 -8.09 -0.33
N ALA A 251 -37.29 -7.78 0.63
CA ALA A 251 -37.14 -8.16 2.03
C ALA A 251 -38.50 -8.25 2.73
N LEU A 252 -38.68 -9.28 3.56
CA LEU A 252 -39.80 -9.37 4.50
C LEU A 252 -39.48 -8.56 5.77
N ILE A 253 -40.27 -7.54 6.03
CA ILE A 253 -40.12 -6.63 7.17
C ILE A 253 -41.19 -6.94 8.22
N ASP A 254 -40.77 -7.23 9.45
CA ASP A 254 -41.66 -7.35 10.60
C ASP A 254 -42.19 -5.97 10.99
N THR A 255 -43.48 -5.71 10.75
CA THR A 255 -44.11 -4.40 11.04
C THR A 255 -44.85 -4.38 12.37
N SER A 256 -45.29 -5.55 12.84
CA SER A 256 -45.85 -5.77 14.18
C SER A 256 -45.76 -7.26 14.52
N PRO A 257 -46.00 -7.68 15.79
CA PRO A 257 -46.01 -9.09 16.14
C PRO A 257 -46.93 -9.88 15.21
N PHE A 258 -46.36 -10.89 14.55
CA PHE A 258 -47.05 -11.77 13.59
C PHE A 258 -47.53 -11.11 12.28
N THR A 259 -47.10 -9.88 11.97
CA THR A 259 -47.42 -9.21 10.71
C THR A 259 -46.16 -8.81 9.96
N GLN A 260 -45.98 -9.39 8.78
CA GLN A 260 -44.88 -9.09 7.87
C GLN A 260 -45.37 -8.30 6.67
N ARG A 261 -44.47 -7.50 6.10
CA ARG A 261 -44.67 -6.77 4.86
C ARG A 261 -43.49 -7.00 3.94
N TYR A 262 -43.78 -7.37 2.70
CA TYR A 262 -42.75 -7.53 1.69
C TYR A 262 -42.41 -6.17 1.04
N ASP A 263 -41.23 -5.65 1.33
CA ASP A 263 -40.69 -4.45 0.70
C ASP A 263 -39.73 -4.85 -0.41
N TYR A 264 -39.69 -4.09 -1.51
CA TYR A 264 -38.90 -4.49 -2.67
C TYR A 264 -38.40 -3.31 -3.50
N GLY A 265 -37.37 -3.57 -4.28
CA GLY A 265 -36.78 -2.61 -5.18
C GLY A 265 -37.44 -2.60 -6.56
N LEU A 266 -37.38 -1.46 -7.22
CA LEU A 266 -37.86 -1.28 -8.59
C LEU A 266 -36.87 -0.42 -9.35
N ALA A 267 -36.59 -0.76 -10.61
CA ALA A 267 -35.67 0.01 -11.44
C ALA A 267 -36.45 0.85 -12.46
N VAL A 268 -36.15 2.14 -12.52
CA VAL A 268 -36.70 3.09 -13.49
C VAL A 268 -35.60 3.65 -14.37
N HIS A 269 -35.99 4.32 -15.46
CA HIS A 269 -35.03 5.04 -16.29
C HIS A 269 -34.33 6.16 -15.49
N PRO A 270 -32.99 6.35 -15.58
CA PRO A 270 -32.24 7.33 -14.78
C PRO A 270 -32.80 8.75 -14.82
N ALA A 271 -33.08 9.26 -16.03
CA ALA A 271 -33.67 10.59 -16.17
C ALA A 271 -35.10 10.69 -15.59
N ALA A 272 -35.88 9.60 -15.63
CA ALA A 272 -37.22 9.58 -15.04
C ALA A 272 -37.18 9.56 -13.50
N TYR A 273 -36.14 8.96 -12.91
CA TYR A 273 -35.90 9.02 -11.48
C TYR A 273 -35.77 10.47 -11.00
N GLU A 274 -34.91 11.26 -11.65
CA GLU A 274 -34.71 12.67 -11.28
C GLU A 274 -35.93 13.54 -11.54
N ASP A 275 -36.57 13.35 -12.71
CA ASP A 275 -37.73 14.15 -13.11
C ASP A 275 -38.95 13.89 -12.21
N TRP A 276 -39.13 12.65 -11.74
CA TRP A 276 -40.41 12.22 -11.16
C TRP A 276 -40.34 11.63 -9.76
N ILE A 277 -39.25 10.95 -9.38
CA ILE A 277 -39.10 10.29 -8.06
C ILE A 277 -38.48 11.25 -7.05
N THR A 278 -37.35 11.90 -7.37
CA THR A 278 -36.67 12.83 -6.45
C THR A 278 -37.62 13.90 -5.88
N PRO A 279 -38.53 14.52 -6.64
CA PRO A 279 -39.40 15.58 -6.11
C PRO A 279 -40.56 15.08 -5.24
N ILE A 280 -40.80 13.77 -5.15
CA ILE A 280 -41.87 13.18 -4.31
C ILE A 280 -41.34 12.49 -3.05
N LEU A 281 -40.02 12.50 -2.83
CA LEU A 281 -39.41 11.87 -1.67
C LEU A 281 -39.90 12.54 -0.37
N PRO A 282 -40.33 11.77 0.64
CA PRO A 282 -40.71 12.32 1.93
C PRO A 282 -39.54 13.06 2.61
N ALA A 283 -39.86 13.99 3.52
CA ALA A 283 -38.85 14.67 4.32
C ALA A 283 -38.00 13.65 5.12
N GLY A 284 -36.68 13.71 4.95
CA GLY A 284 -35.74 12.75 5.55
C GLY A 284 -35.44 11.50 4.70
N VAL A 285 -36.03 11.37 3.50
CA VAL A 285 -35.66 10.34 2.52
C VAL A 285 -34.76 10.97 1.47
N GLY A 286 -33.46 10.64 1.52
CA GLY A 286 -32.50 11.09 0.52
C GLY A 286 -32.42 10.17 -0.70
N THR A 287 -31.68 10.64 -1.70
CA THR A 287 -31.19 9.82 -2.81
C THR A 287 -29.69 9.65 -2.65
N SER A 288 -29.16 8.46 -2.95
CA SER A 288 -27.74 8.20 -3.02
C SER A 288 -27.31 8.05 -4.47
N TYR A 289 -26.45 8.94 -4.93
CA TYR A 289 -25.72 8.85 -6.19
C TYR A 289 -24.43 8.09 -5.92
N ILE A 290 -24.27 6.94 -6.56
CA ILE A 290 -23.20 6.00 -6.29
C ILE A 290 -22.33 5.85 -7.53
N TRP A 291 -21.04 6.08 -7.34
CA TRP A 291 -20.00 5.87 -8.35
C TRP A 291 -19.08 4.80 -7.83
N ARG A 292 -19.12 3.63 -8.45
CA ARG A 292 -18.31 2.48 -8.07
C ARG A 292 -17.25 2.25 -9.14
N MET A 293 -16.00 2.32 -8.72
CA MET A 293 -14.84 2.26 -9.58
C MET A 293 -14.05 0.99 -9.30
N ASP A 294 -13.78 0.24 -10.37
CA ASP A 294 -12.91 -0.92 -10.34
C ASP A 294 -11.45 -0.45 -10.40
N VAL A 295 -10.61 -1.01 -9.54
CA VAL A 295 -9.19 -0.64 -9.40
C VAL A 295 -8.36 -1.60 -10.23
N ASP A 296 -7.46 -1.05 -11.04
CA ASP A 296 -6.42 -1.83 -11.71
C ASP A 296 -5.29 -2.14 -10.72
N THR A 297 -5.29 -3.38 -10.24
CA THR A 297 -4.26 -3.84 -9.31
C THR A 297 -2.89 -4.00 -9.96
N ASP A 298 -2.79 -4.02 -11.29
CA ASP A 298 -1.51 -4.16 -12.00
C ASP A 298 -0.72 -2.85 -12.02
N GLU A 299 -1.39 -1.70 -11.88
CA GLU A 299 -0.76 -0.39 -11.75
C GLU A 299 -0.24 -0.12 -10.32
N ILE A 300 -0.70 -0.88 -9.33
CA ILE A 300 -0.25 -0.78 -7.93
C ILE A 300 1.04 -1.59 -7.74
N THR A 301 2.12 -0.90 -7.40
CA THR A 301 3.45 -1.46 -7.14
C THR A 301 3.94 -1.07 -5.76
N SER A 302 5.02 -1.71 -5.28
CA SER A 302 5.64 -1.37 -4.00
C SER A 302 6.18 0.07 -3.93
N ILE A 303 6.23 0.80 -5.06
CA ILE A 303 6.79 2.16 -5.15
C ILE A 303 5.70 3.22 -5.04
N ASN A 304 4.56 3.01 -5.69
CA ASN A 304 3.47 3.99 -5.79
C ASN A 304 2.27 3.65 -4.88
N ALA A 305 2.29 2.51 -4.17
CA ALA A 305 1.24 2.13 -3.22
C ALA A 305 0.91 3.25 -2.21
N GLN A 306 1.94 3.88 -1.63
CA GLN A 306 1.75 4.99 -0.70
C GLN A 306 1.13 6.21 -1.40
N ASP A 307 1.63 6.57 -2.59
CA ASP A 307 1.11 7.69 -3.38
C ASP A 307 -0.38 7.51 -3.69
N TYR A 308 -0.83 6.29 -4.02
CA TYR A 308 -2.24 6.00 -4.24
C TYR A 308 -3.09 6.08 -2.97
N SER A 309 -2.57 5.61 -1.83
CA SER A 309 -3.26 5.77 -0.54
C SER A 309 -3.47 7.25 -0.21
N GLU A 310 -2.44 8.07 -0.40
CA GLU A 310 -2.50 9.52 -0.21
C GLU A 310 -3.44 10.20 -1.21
N ALA A 311 -3.44 9.78 -2.49
CA ALA A 311 -4.33 10.29 -3.53
C ALA A 311 -5.81 10.01 -3.22
N ILE A 312 -6.15 8.82 -2.70
CA ILE A 312 -7.55 8.51 -2.33
C ILE A 312 -8.00 9.38 -1.14
N VAL A 313 -7.13 9.61 -0.16
CA VAL A 313 -7.41 10.52 0.97
C VAL A 313 -7.54 11.96 0.48
N ALA A 314 -6.65 12.40 -0.42
CA ALA A 314 -6.69 13.73 -1.03
C ALA A 314 -7.97 13.94 -1.85
N LEU A 315 -8.41 12.94 -2.61
CA LEU A 315 -9.67 12.94 -3.34
C LEU A 315 -10.85 13.24 -2.41
N GLY A 316 -10.96 12.49 -1.31
CA GLY A 316 -12.01 12.73 -0.31
C GLY A 316 -11.97 14.14 0.25
N ASN A 317 -10.78 14.66 0.55
CA ASN A 317 -10.63 16.02 1.03
C ASN A 317 -11.01 17.07 -0.02
N ARG A 318 -10.60 16.90 -1.28
CA ARG A 318 -10.90 17.82 -2.40
C ARG A 318 -12.38 17.86 -2.72
N LEU A 319 -13.04 16.70 -2.79
CA LEU A 319 -14.48 16.62 -3.05
C LEU A 319 -15.33 17.29 -1.96
N ASN A 320 -14.85 17.30 -0.71
CA ASN A 320 -15.58 17.88 0.42
C ASN A 320 -15.26 19.38 0.70
N GLN A 321 -14.31 20.00 -0.01
CA GLN A 321 -13.94 21.41 0.20
C GLN A 321 -15.07 22.40 -0.14
N GLY A 322 -16.03 22.01 -0.98
CA GLY A 322 -17.16 22.84 -1.41
C GLY A 322 -18.37 22.84 -0.45
N GLY A 323 -18.28 22.20 0.71
CA GLY A 323 -19.40 22.09 1.68
C GLY A 323 -20.46 21.04 1.31
N ARG A 324 -20.28 20.33 0.20
CA ARG A 324 -20.99 19.08 -0.10
C ARG A 324 -20.34 17.91 0.64
N GLN A 325 -21.13 16.91 0.99
CA GLN A 325 -20.65 15.67 1.60
C GLN A 325 -20.59 14.55 0.55
N VAL A 326 -19.37 14.24 0.10
CA VAL A 326 -19.09 13.06 -0.72
C VAL A 326 -18.31 12.07 0.13
N GLN A 327 -18.93 10.92 0.39
CA GLN A 327 -18.31 9.84 1.13
C GLN A 327 -17.49 8.98 0.17
N VAL A 328 -16.18 8.87 0.43
CA VAL A 328 -15.28 7.94 -0.26
C VAL A 328 -15.12 6.71 0.61
N THR A 329 -15.48 5.53 0.09
CA THR A 329 -15.38 4.25 0.81
C THR A 329 -14.55 3.28 -0.02
N THR A 330 -13.53 2.71 0.60
CA THR A 330 -12.68 1.66 0.01
C THR A 330 -11.98 0.87 1.13
N GLY A 331 -11.81 -0.43 0.93
CA GLY A 331 -10.94 -1.26 1.77
C GLY A 331 -9.46 -1.15 1.40
N LEU A 332 -9.14 -0.62 0.21
CA LEU A 332 -7.79 -0.51 -0.33
C LEU A 332 -6.84 0.27 0.59
N ILE A 333 -7.29 1.38 1.18
CA ILE A 333 -6.48 2.16 2.14
C ILE A 333 -6.04 1.28 3.32
N SER A 334 -6.93 0.46 3.87
CA SER A 334 -6.59 -0.41 5.00
C SER A 334 -5.68 -1.56 4.59
N LEU A 335 -5.81 -2.06 3.37
CA LEU A 335 -4.93 -3.08 2.80
C LEU A 335 -3.52 -2.55 2.60
N LEU A 336 -3.38 -1.39 1.95
CA LEU A 336 -2.10 -0.73 1.69
C LEU A 336 -1.42 -0.28 3.00
N GLY A 337 -2.16 0.34 3.92
CA GLY A 337 -1.61 0.70 5.23
C GLY A 337 -1.22 -0.51 6.08
N GLY A 338 -1.94 -1.64 5.95
CA GLY A 338 -1.56 -2.90 6.58
C GLY A 338 -0.28 -3.50 6.00
N TYR A 339 -0.03 -3.30 4.71
CA TYR A 339 1.21 -3.66 4.03
C TYR A 339 2.39 -2.80 4.48
N ASP A 340 2.22 -1.47 4.55
CA ASP A 340 3.29 -0.55 5.02
C ASP A 340 3.75 -0.92 6.43
N LYS A 341 2.80 -1.21 7.33
CA LYS A 341 3.11 -1.66 8.69
C LYS A 341 3.90 -2.98 8.71
N ARG A 342 3.57 -3.94 7.85
CA ARG A 342 4.31 -5.22 7.75
C ARG A 342 5.74 -5.01 7.27
N ILE A 343 5.97 -4.05 6.37
CA ILE A 343 7.32 -3.67 5.93
C ILE A 343 8.11 -3.09 7.09
N GLU A 344 7.53 -2.14 7.82
CA GLU A 344 8.16 -1.49 8.96
C GLU A 344 8.53 -2.51 10.06
N ASP A 345 7.63 -3.44 10.37
CA ASP A 345 7.85 -4.52 11.33
C ASP A 345 8.97 -5.49 10.88
N ALA A 346 9.12 -5.72 9.57
CA ALA A 346 10.13 -6.61 9.00
C ALA A 346 11.51 -5.95 8.84
N GLU A 347 11.57 -4.63 8.71
CA GLU A 347 12.79 -3.88 8.41
C GLU A 347 13.84 -4.03 9.52
N GLY A 348 13.43 -3.87 10.79
CA GLY A 348 14.34 -3.91 11.94
C GLY A 348 15.17 -5.21 12.03
N PRO A 349 14.54 -6.39 12.05
CA PRO A 349 15.25 -7.68 12.05
C PRO A 349 16.16 -7.87 10.83
N ILE A 350 15.72 -7.45 9.63
CA ILE A 350 16.49 -7.57 8.38
C ILE A 350 17.75 -6.71 8.46
N ILE A 351 17.64 -5.46 8.91
CA ILE A 351 18.78 -4.55 9.09
C ILE A 351 19.76 -5.12 10.12
N LEU A 352 19.26 -5.64 11.25
CA LEU A 352 20.09 -6.21 12.30
C LEU A 352 20.90 -7.41 11.79
N LEU A 353 20.24 -8.36 11.13
CA LEU A 353 20.90 -9.55 10.57
C LEU A 353 21.89 -9.16 9.46
N SER A 354 21.49 -8.22 8.58
CA SER A 354 22.34 -7.73 7.50
C SER A 354 23.58 -7.02 8.04
N GLY A 355 23.44 -6.24 9.12
CA GLY A 355 24.54 -5.59 9.83
C GLY A 355 25.51 -6.61 10.43
N ALA A 356 25.01 -7.68 11.05
CA ALA A 356 25.86 -8.75 11.59
C ALA A 356 26.66 -9.46 10.48
N ILE A 357 26.01 -9.76 9.36
CA ILE A 357 26.65 -10.36 8.18
C ILE A 357 27.71 -9.41 7.61
N LEU A 358 27.41 -8.11 7.51
CA LEU A 358 28.35 -7.10 7.04
C LEU A 358 29.61 -7.04 7.91
N VAL A 359 29.46 -7.05 9.24
CA VAL A 359 30.60 -7.07 10.17
C VAL A 359 31.46 -8.32 9.95
N LEU A 360 30.84 -9.48 9.77
CA LEU A 360 31.53 -10.73 9.47
C LEU A 360 32.29 -10.65 8.14
N MET A 361 31.67 -10.11 7.09
CA MET A 361 32.32 -9.92 5.79
C MET A 361 33.51 -8.96 5.88
N LEU A 362 33.38 -7.86 6.61
CA LEU A 362 34.46 -6.89 6.79
C LEU A 362 35.63 -7.48 7.59
N TYR A 363 35.34 -8.28 8.62
CA TYR A 363 36.36 -9.04 9.34
C TYR A 363 37.12 -10.00 8.40
N HIS A 364 36.38 -10.75 7.57
CA HIS A 364 36.98 -11.67 6.61
C HIS A 364 37.82 -10.94 5.54
N LEU A 365 37.37 -9.77 5.11
CA LEU A 365 38.13 -8.91 4.21
C LEU A 365 39.46 -8.53 4.85
N ILE A 366 39.44 -7.90 6.03
CA ILE A 366 40.66 -7.41 6.72
C ILE A 366 41.66 -8.55 6.95
N THR A 367 41.19 -9.71 7.41
CA THR A 367 42.04 -10.89 7.64
C THR A 367 42.66 -11.41 6.34
N THR A 368 41.88 -11.51 5.27
CA THR A 368 42.38 -11.91 3.94
C THR A 368 43.41 -10.92 3.40
N VAL A 369 43.19 -9.62 3.58
CA VAL A 369 44.15 -8.57 3.17
C VAL A 369 45.47 -8.68 3.90
N SER A 370 45.42 -8.91 5.21
CA SER A 370 46.62 -9.11 6.02
C SER A 370 47.44 -10.30 5.49
N LEU A 371 46.76 -11.42 5.18
CA LEU A 371 47.38 -12.62 4.62
C LEU A 371 48.01 -12.34 3.25
N VAL A 372 47.29 -11.65 2.36
CA VAL A 372 47.79 -11.28 1.02
C VAL A 372 49.01 -10.36 1.11
N LEU A 373 48.95 -9.33 1.97
CA LEU A 373 50.08 -8.41 2.18
C LEU A 373 51.31 -9.11 2.77
N GLN A 374 51.11 -10.11 3.63
CA GLN A 374 52.20 -10.91 4.19
C GLN A 374 52.91 -11.73 3.11
N GLN A 375 52.16 -12.35 2.20
CA GLN A 375 52.73 -13.11 1.08
C GLN A 375 53.43 -12.19 0.07
N GLN A 376 52.85 -11.02 -0.21
CA GLN A 376 53.43 -10.00 -1.09
C GLN A 376 54.68 -9.32 -0.51
N GLY A 377 54.92 -9.44 0.80
CA GLY A 377 56.11 -8.88 1.45
C GLY A 377 57.43 -9.33 0.80
N THR A 378 57.50 -10.56 0.29
CA THR A 378 58.68 -11.10 -0.40
C THR A 378 58.95 -10.39 -1.73
N GLU A 379 57.92 -10.17 -2.54
CA GLU A 379 57.99 -9.37 -3.78
C GLU A 379 58.41 -7.94 -3.47
N TRP A 380 57.78 -7.33 -2.48
CA TRP A 380 58.01 -5.93 -2.12
C TRP A 380 59.43 -5.69 -1.60
N SER A 381 60.00 -6.65 -0.87
CA SER A 381 61.41 -6.61 -0.43
C SER A 381 62.37 -6.63 -1.62
N THR A 382 62.06 -7.42 -2.66
CA THR A 382 62.89 -7.48 -3.88
C THR A 382 62.82 -6.17 -4.66
N ILE A 383 61.62 -5.58 -4.79
CA ILE A 383 61.44 -4.29 -5.45
C ILE A 383 62.14 -3.16 -4.69
N SER A 384 62.04 -3.15 -3.34
CA SER A 384 62.73 -2.13 -2.54
C SER A 384 64.24 -2.28 -2.58
N SER A 385 64.78 -3.51 -2.63
CA SER A 385 66.22 -3.77 -2.77
C SER A 385 66.81 -3.22 -4.09
N ARG A 386 65.96 -3.08 -5.11
CA ARG A 386 66.31 -2.52 -6.43
C ARG A 386 66.04 -1.01 -6.53
N GLY A 387 65.82 -0.33 -5.41
CA GLY A 387 65.60 1.13 -5.35
C GLY A 387 64.15 1.59 -5.52
N GLY A 388 63.16 0.69 -5.46
CA GLY A 388 61.75 1.07 -5.53
C GLY A 388 61.29 1.90 -4.33
N SER A 389 60.61 3.03 -4.56
CA SER A 389 60.10 3.89 -3.50
C SER A 389 58.79 3.36 -2.89
N THR A 390 58.51 3.68 -1.62
CA THR A 390 57.27 3.27 -0.92
C THR A 390 56.01 3.73 -1.67
N MET A 391 56.04 4.92 -2.27
CA MET A 391 54.93 5.45 -3.06
C MET A 391 54.72 4.66 -4.35
N GLN A 392 55.80 4.11 -4.93
CA GLN A 392 55.72 3.25 -6.10
C GLN A 392 55.06 1.91 -5.76
N LEU A 393 55.40 1.32 -4.60
CA LEU A 393 54.76 0.09 -4.10
C LEU A 393 53.27 0.32 -3.80
N PHE A 394 52.94 1.44 -3.14
CA PHE A 394 51.54 1.80 -2.87
C PHE A 394 50.74 1.96 -4.17
N LYS A 395 51.25 2.70 -5.16
CA LYS A 395 50.58 2.86 -6.46
C LYS A 395 50.39 1.51 -7.16
N LEU A 396 51.38 0.62 -7.12
CA LEU A 396 51.25 -0.72 -7.69
C LEU A 396 50.10 -1.50 -7.04
N GLN A 397 49.99 -1.43 -5.72
CA GLN A 397 48.92 -2.10 -4.97
C GLN A 397 47.55 -1.48 -5.27
N SER A 398 47.42 -0.16 -5.21
CA SER A 398 46.16 0.53 -5.48
C SER A 398 45.65 0.29 -6.90
N VAL A 399 46.53 0.28 -7.91
CA VAL A 399 46.13 -0.04 -9.28
C VAL A 399 45.68 -1.49 -9.41
N THR A 400 46.35 -2.42 -8.72
CA THR A 400 45.95 -3.84 -8.72
C THR A 400 44.56 -4.02 -8.11
N ILE A 401 44.30 -3.37 -6.97
CA ILE A 401 43.00 -3.43 -6.31
C ILE A 401 41.93 -2.72 -7.13
N LEU A 402 42.24 -1.57 -7.75
CA LEU A 402 41.30 -0.84 -8.59
C LEU A 402 40.75 -1.73 -9.72
N VAL A 403 41.62 -2.48 -10.39
CA VAL A 403 41.19 -3.43 -11.43
C VAL A 403 40.24 -4.49 -10.86
N LEU A 404 40.55 -5.04 -9.69
CA LEU A 404 39.69 -6.05 -9.04
C LEU A 404 38.34 -5.48 -8.63
N VAL A 405 38.33 -4.26 -8.08
CA VAL A 405 37.11 -3.56 -7.66
C VAL A 405 36.22 -3.24 -8.86
N VAL A 406 36.80 -2.78 -9.97
CA VAL A 406 36.04 -2.53 -11.21
C VAL A 406 35.38 -3.82 -11.73
N ILE A 407 36.13 -4.94 -11.74
CA ILE A 407 35.57 -6.24 -12.13
C ILE A 407 34.48 -6.68 -11.15
N ALA A 408 34.67 -6.49 -9.85
CA ALA A 408 33.70 -6.86 -8.82
C ALA A 408 32.38 -6.07 -8.96
N VAL A 409 32.43 -4.76 -9.23
CA VAL A 409 31.23 -3.93 -9.46
C VAL A 409 30.46 -4.39 -10.70
N ILE A 410 31.15 -4.88 -11.73
CA ILE A 410 30.48 -5.43 -12.92
C ILE A 410 29.86 -6.79 -12.60
N LEU A 411 30.52 -7.63 -11.80
CA LEU A 411 30.03 -8.96 -11.43
C LEU A 411 28.92 -8.95 -10.37
N SER A 412 28.86 -7.91 -9.53
CA SER A 412 27.95 -7.87 -8.37
C SER A 412 26.46 -7.91 -8.72
N PRO A 413 25.94 -7.25 -9.78
CA PRO A 413 24.52 -7.34 -10.12
C PRO A 413 24.15 -8.75 -10.59
N PHE A 414 25.02 -9.40 -11.38
CA PHE A 414 24.82 -10.77 -11.83
C PHE A 414 24.84 -11.76 -10.66
N LEU A 415 25.73 -11.54 -9.68
CA LEU A 415 25.80 -12.36 -8.49
C LEU A 415 24.54 -12.20 -7.62
N SER A 416 24.03 -10.97 -7.51
CA SER A 416 22.80 -10.66 -6.77
C SER A 416 21.57 -11.29 -7.42
N GLN A 417 21.42 -11.14 -8.74
CA GLN A 417 20.34 -11.80 -9.49
C GLN A 417 20.42 -13.33 -9.41
N GLY A 418 21.63 -13.89 -9.50
CA GLY A 418 21.85 -15.33 -9.33
C GLY A 418 21.43 -15.82 -7.95
N PHE A 419 21.70 -15.03 -6.90
CA PHE A 419 21.25 -15.34 -5.54
C PHE A 419 19.73 -15.25 -5.40
N MET A 420 19.08 -14.24 -5.98
CA MET A 420 17.61 -14.15 -5.98
C MET A 420 16.97 -15.35 -6.66
N ARG A 421 17.45 -15.75 -7.85
CA ARG A 421 16.98 -16.96 -8.54
C ARG A 421 17.14 -18.23 -7.71
N LEU A 422 18.21 -18.31 -6.93
CA LEU A 422 18.40 -19.41 -6.01
C LEU A 422 17.34 -19.38 -4.89
N MET A 423 17.04 -18.21 -4.31
CA MET A 423 16.01 -18.06 -3.28
C MET A 423 14.59 -18.29 -3.81
N GLU A 424 14.31 -17.92 -5.06
CA GLU A 424 13.05 -18.24 -5.74
C GLU A 424 12.83 -19.74 -5.88
N SER A 425 13.89 -20.48 -6.19
CA SER A 425 13.78 -21.92 -6.41
C SER A 425 13.90 -22.75 -5.14
N THR A 426 14.54 -22.22 -4.09
CA THR A 426 14.87 -22.98 -2.88
C THR A 426 14.65 -22.19 -1.58
N GLY A 427 13.94 -22.81 -0.64
CA GLY A 427 13.78 -22.31 0.72
C GLY A 427 12.36 -21.82 1.06
N PRO A 428 12.19 -21.14 2.20
CA PRO A 428 10.89 -20.62 2.64
C PRO A 428 10.30 -19.57 1.69
N LEU A 429 11.15 -18.78 1.04
CA LEU A 429 10.73 -17.76 0.07
C LEU A 429 10.07 -18.41 -1.15
N ALA A 430 10.64 -19.49 -1.69
CA ALA A 430 10.06 -20.27 -2.79
C ALA A 430 8.65 -20.80 -2.48
N GLN A 431 8.40 -21.18 -1.22
CA GLN A 431 7.08 -21.65 -0.77
C GLN A 431 6.08 -20.50 -0.62
N ALA A 432 6.55 -19.33 -0.21
CA ALA A 432 5.73 -18.13 -0.09
C ALA A 432 5.40 -17.51 -1.46
N LEU A 433 6.31 -17.65 -2.43
CA LEU A 433 6.13 -17.13 -3.80
C LEU A 433 5.08 -17.91 -4.61
N ASP A 434 4.78 -19.16 -4.27
CA ASP A 434 3.86 -20.06 -5.01
C ASP A 434 3.99 -20.00 -6.55
N GLY A 435 5.22 -19.83 -7.06
CA GLY A 435 5.50 -19.71 -8.50
C GLY A 435 5.48 -18.30 -9.09
N ALA A 436 5.32 -17.26 -8.27
CA ALA A 436 5.53 -15.86 -8.68
C ALA A 436 6.99 -15.62 -9.08
N ASP A 437 7.18 -14.89 -10.18
CA ASP A 437 8.47 -14.67 -10.82
C ASP A 437 9.07 -13.31 -10.40
N LEU A 438 10.13 -13.33 -9.60
CA LEU A 438 10.95 -12.17 -9.22
C LEU A 438 11.89 -11.71 -10.36
N SER A 439 11.95 -12.43 -11.49
CA SER A 439 12.89 -12.11 -12.57
C SER A 439 12.62 -10.78 -13.29
N ASN A 440 11.42 -10.21 -13.12
CA ASN A 440 11.05 -8.90 -13.66
C ASN A 440 11.38 -7.72 -12.73
N VAL A 441 11.87 -7.96 -11.51
CA VAL A 441 12.20 -6.87 -10.58
C VAL A 441 13.42 -6.10 -11.09
N THR A 442 13.18 -4.85 -11.49
CA THR A 442 14.26 -3.95 -11.93
C THR A 442 15.23 -3.68 -10.79
N LEU A 443 16.53 -3.70 -11.10
CA LEU A 443 17.58 -3.36 -10.13
C LEU A 443 17.32 -1.95 -9.58
N PRO A 444 17.09 -1.79 -8.26
CA PRO A 444 16.94 -0.47 -7.66
C PRO A 444 18.18 0.38 -7.94
N SER A 445 17.99 1.66 -8.25
CA SER A 445 19.10 2.60 -8.43
C SER A 445 19.99 2.69 -7.19
N LEU A 446 19.36 2.59 -6.01
CA LEU A 446 20.03 2.54 -4.71
C LEU A 446 21.00 1.35 -4.58
N SER A 447 20.64 0.16 -5.09
CA SER A 447 21.52 -1.02 -5.07
C SER A 447 22.83 -0.78 -5.84
N ILE A 448 22.76 -0.08 -6.97
CA ILE A 448 23.94 0.26 -7.78
C ILE A 448 24.85 1.22 -7.01
N TRP A 449 24.27 2.28 -6.42
CA TRP A 449 25.02 3.26 -5.64
C TRP A 449 25.67 2.65 -4.40
N LEU A 450 24.96 1.78 -3.67
CA LEU A 450 25.51 1.08 -2.51
C LEU A 450 26.64 0.12 -2.90
N SER A 451 26.51 -0.60 -4.03
CA SER A 451 27.60 -1.42 -4.58
C SER A 451 28.84 -0.59 -4.92
N VAL A 452 28.66 0.58 -5.55
CA VAL A 452 29.78 1.49 -5.87
C VAL A 452 30.41 2.06 -4.59
N ALA A 453 29.62 2.44 -3.59
CA ALA A 453 30.12 2.90 -2.30
C ALA A 453 30.93 1.81 -1.58
N ALA A 454 30.42 0.58 -1.56
CA ALA A 454 31.10 -0.58 -1.00
C ALA A 454 32.41 -0.89 -1.75
N ALA A 455 32.42 -0.75 -3.07
CA ALA A 455 33.60 -0.90 -3.92
C ALA A 455 34.69 0.14 -3.59
N ILE A 456 34.31 1.40 -3.41
CA ILE A 456 35.23 2.46 -2.98
C ILE A 456 35.76 2.17 -1.57
N ALA A 457 34.90 1.76 -0.64
CA ALA A 457 35.31 1.38 0.70
C ALA A 457 36.31 0.22 0.68
N CYS A 458 36.05 -0.82 -0.14
CA CYS A 458 36.98 -1.93 -0.36
C CYS A 458 38.32 -1.42 -0.90
N LEU A 459 38.34 -0.55 -1.91
CA LEU A 459 39.56 0.04 -2.46
C LEU A 459 40.41 0.72 -1.37
N ILE A 460 39.77 1.46 -0.47
CA ILE A 460 40.42 2.14 0.65
C ILE A 460 40.96 1.12 1.66
N VAL A 461 40.12 0.21 2.14
CA VAL A 461 40.48 -0.81 3.15
C VAL A 461 41.59 -1.73 2.66
N LEU A 462 41.62 -2.02 1.37
CA LEU A 462 42.64 -2.86 0.72
C LEU A 462 43.95 -2.11 0.45
N SER A 463 43.88 -0.80 0.17
CA SER A 463 45.05 0.00 -0.19
C SER A 463 45.75 0.62 1.02
N VAL A 464 45.01 1.09 2.02
CA VAL A 464 45.59 1.84 3.16
C VAL A 464 46.60 1.01 3.97
N PRO A 465 46.35 -0.28 4.30
CA PRO A 465 47.31 -1.11 5.02
C PRO A 465 48.62 -1.38 4.24
N ALA A 466 48.63 -1.15 2.92
CA ALA A 466 49.83 -1.26 2.09
C ALA A 466 50.90 -0.23 2.47
N ILE A 467 50.52 0.94 2.97
CA ILE A 467 51.46 2.02 3.33
C ILE A 467 52.41 1.58 4.44
N PRO A 468 51.95 1.15 5.64
CA PRO A 468 52.85 0.68 6.69
C PRO A 468 53.59 -0.60 6.29
N ALA A 469 52.98 -1.49 5.50
CA ALA A 469 53.64 -2.69 4.99
C ALA A 469 54.82 -2.36 4.05
N ALA A 470 54.65 -1.39 3.14
CA ALA A 470 55.71 -0.93 2.23
C ALA A 470 56.81 -0.15 2.96
N ARG A 471 56.52 0.44 4.14
CA ARG A 471 57.54 1.03 5.02
C ARG A 471 58.31 -0.05 5.79
N ARG A 472 57.64 -1.10 6.24
CA ARG A 472 58.26 -2.22 6.97
C ARG A 472 59.22 -3.04 6.11
N SER A 473 58.96 -3.25 4.81
CA SER A 473 59.92 -3.92 3.93
C SER A 473 61.25 -3.15 3.81
N LEU A 474 61.19 -1.81 3.78
CA LEU A 474 62.37 -0.94 3.79
C LEU A 474 63.08 -0.93 5.16
N LEU A 475 62.31 -1.00 6.25
CA LEU A 475 62.82 -1.02 7.63
C LEU A 475 63.41 -2.37 8.03
N LEU A 476 62.83 -3.50 7.63
CA LEU A 476 63.36 -4.85 7.84
C LEU A 476 64.72 -5.04 7.14
N LEU A 477 64.90 -4.43 5.96
CA LEU A 477 66.19 -4.37 5.27
C LEU A 477 67.24 -3.55 6.06
N LYS A 478 66.79 -2.57 6.87
CA LYS A 478 67.65 -1.71 7.72
C LYS A 478 67.77 -2.19 9.18
N GLN A 479 66.85 -3.04 9.67
CA GLN A 479 66.74 -3.48 11.07
C GLN A 479 67.25 -4.90 11.31
N ALA A 480 67.83 -5.56 10.31
CA ALA A 480 68.61 -6.79 10.51
C ALA A 480 69.77 -6.62 11.53
N THR A 481 70.02 -5.41 12.06
CA THR A 481 71.01 -5.11 13.10
C THR A 481 70.45 -4.26 14.26
N SER A 482 69.47 -4.76 15.02
CA SER A 482 69.11 -4.30 16.40
C SER A 482 67.91 -3.34 16.54
N ARG A 483 66.72 -3.87 16.91
CA ARG A 483 65.81 -3.35 17.97
C ARG A 483 64.47 -4.13 18.04
N PRO A 484 63.76 -4.14 19.18
CA PRO A 484 62.51 -4.90 19.39
C PRO A 484 61.30 -4.24 18.70
N PRO A 485 60.16 -4.97 18.57
CA PRO A 485 58.98 -4.49 17.85
C PRO A 485 58.35 -3.25 18.50
N THR A 486 57.96 -2.28 17.67
CA THR A 486 57.27 -1.05 18.08
C THR A 486 55.77 -1.30 18.27
N THR A 487 55.17 -0.62 19.26
CA THR A 487 53.72 -0.64 19.50
C THR A 487 52.93 -0.18 18.27
N PRO A 488 51.76 -0.80 17.99
CA PRO A 488 50.93 -0.40 16.85
C PRO A 488 50.42 1.04 17.00
N ALA A 489 50.27 1.75 15.87
CA ALA A 489 49.98 3.18 15.85
C ALA A 489 48.66 3.56 16.56
N TRP A 490 47.62 2.72 16.45
CA TRP A 490 46.34 2.95 17.13
C TRP A 490 46.47 2.89 18.65
N ALA A 491 47.29 1.98 19.19
CA ALA A 491 47.59 1.91 20.62
C ALA A 491 48.51 3.06 21.07
N ARG A 492 49.36 3.57 20.17
CA ARG A 492 50.23 4.72 20.45
C ARG A 492 49.45 6.03 20.57
N TYR A 493 48.46 6.24 19.71
CA TYR A 493 47.61 7.44 19.71
C TYR A 493 46.32 7.29 20.52
N TRP A 494 46.15 6.17 21.25
CA TRP A 494 44.97 5.91 22.08
C TRP A 494 43.65 6.00 21.31
N LEU A 495 43.68 5.61 20.02
CA LEU A 495 42.51 5.61 19.15
C LEU A 495 41.45 4.60 19.61
N ASP A 496 41.89 3.53 20.30
CA ASP A 496 41.02 2.59 21.00
C ASP A 496 40.11 3.33 22.00
N LEU A 497 40.71 4.08 22.92
CA LEU A 497 39.98 4.83 23.93
C LEU A 497 39.20 6.00 23.32
N ALA A 498 39.74 6.66 22.31
CA ALA A 498 39.06 7.76 21.62
C ALA A 498 37.76 7.29 20.93
N PHE A 499 37.76 6.12 20.27
CA PHE A 499 36.55 5.58 19.65
C PHE A 499 35.54 5.08 20.68
N VAL A 500 35.97 4.48 21.79
CA VAL A 500 35.04 4.13 22.88
C VAL A 500 34.42 5.40 23.46
N LEU A 501 35.21 6.43 23.79
CA LEU A 501 34.70 7.67 24.35
C LEU A 501 33.78 8.43 23.39
N LEU A 502 34.15 8.52 22.12
CA LEU A 502 33.33 9.16 21.09
C LEU A 502 32.03 8.39 20.86
N GLY A 503 32.10 7.06 20.76
CA GLY A 503 30.94 6.20 20.60
C GLY A 503 29.99 6.30 21.79
N VAL A 504 30.51 6.26 23.03
CA VAL A 504 29.72 6.47 24.25
C VAL A 504 29.14 7.88 24.31
N ALA A 505 29.88 8.92 23.89
CA ALA A 505 29.38 10.29 23.85
C ALA A 505 28.26 10.48 22.82
N LEU A 506 28.35 9.83 21.66
CA LEU A 506 27.27 9.83 20.66
C LEU A 506 26.06 9.02 21.13
N MET A 507 26.29 7.90 21.82
CA MET A 507 25.21 7.13 22.45
C MET A 507 24.52 7.94 23.56
N PHE A 508 25.30 8.72 24.32
CA PHE A 508 24.80 9.65 25.32
C PHE A 508 24.04 10.83 24.70
N ARG A 509 24.49 11.33 23.54
CA ARG A 509 23.76 12.36 22.76
C ARG A 509 22.44 11.82 22.25
N LEU A 510 22.42 10.62 21.66
CA LEU A 510 21.21 9.94 21.23
C LEU A 510 20.25 9.80 22.41
N TYR A 511 20.78 9.33 23.54
CA TYR A 511 20.02 9.21 24.77
C TYR A 511 19.43 10.55 25.23
N TRP A 512 20.21 11.63 25.28
CA TRP A 512 19.70 12.96 25.64
C TRP A 512 18.64 13.50 24.66
N THR A 513 18.67 13.06 23.41
CA THR A 513 17.70 13.47 22.38
C THR A 513 16.39 12.69 22.50
N ILE A 514 16.43 11.47 23.07
CA ILE A 514 15.28 10.57 23.25
C ILE A 514 14.70 10.65 24.67
N ALA A 515 15.51 10.97 25.67
CA ALA A 515 15.14 10.99 27.08
C ALA A 515 14.33 12.25 27.42
N ASP A 516 13.10 12.03 27.88
CA ASP A 516 12.26 13.07 28.48
C ASP A 516 12.82 13.53 29.83
N GLU A 517 12.45 14.73 30.30
CA GLU A 517 12.97 15.34 31.53
C GLU A 517 12.71 14.51 32.82
N ASP A 518 11.82 13.51 32.79
CA ASP A 518 11.33 12.80 33.98
C ASP A 518 11.98 11.41 34.25
N GLU A 519 12.65 10.78 33.28
CA GLU A 519 13.32 9.47 33.49
C GLU A 519 14.83 9.62 33.71
N GLY A 520 15.24 9.56 34.97
CA GLY A 520 16.65 9.71 35.37
C GLY A 520 17.55 8.54 34.95
N ILE A 521 18.81 8.86 34.63
CA ILE A 521 19.91 7.95 34.20
C ILE A 521 20.02 6.66 35.06
N GLY A 522 19.64 6.71 36.34
CA GLY A 522 19.70 5.57 37.25
C GLY A 522 18.74 4.42 36.90
N GLN A 523 17.55 4.72 36.36
CA GLN A 523 16.57 3.69 35.99
C GLN A 523 16.98 2.93 34.73
N LEU A 524 17.59 3.59 33.76
CA LEU A 524 18.01 2.92 32.53
C LEU A 524 19.28 2.10 32.68
N ILE A 525 20.26 2.55 33.49
CA ILE A 525 21.40 1.68 33.82
C ILE A 525 20.87 0.40 34.47
N THR A 526 19.89 0.53 35.37
CA THR A 526 19.24 -0.63 35.99
C THR A 526 18.54 -1.48 34.93
N ASN A 527 17.71 -0.89 34.06
CA ASN A 527 16.96 -1.60 33.02
C ASN A 527 17.85 -2.25 31.94
N VAL A 528 19.01 -1.67 31.60
CA VAL A 528 19.99 -2.31 30.70
C VAL A 528 20.54 -3.61 31.29
N PHE A 529 20.71 -3.67 32.62
CA PHE A 529 21.21 -4.86 33.31
C PHE A 529 20.09 -5.83 33.72
N THR A 530 18.88 -5.35 34.00
CA THR A 530 17.76 -6.18 34.49
C THR A 530 16.77 -6.61 33.40
N SER A 531 16.52 -5.75 32.41
CA SER A 531 15.51 -5.93 31.37
C SER A 531 15.98 -5.37 30.01
N PRO A 532 17.00 -5.96 29.37
CA PRO A 532 17.59 -5.43 28.15
C PRO A 532 16.63 -5.38 26.95
N ARG A 533 15.53 -6.14 26.99
CA ARG A 533 14.50 -6.13 25.93
C ARG A 533 13.69 -4.84 25.94
N ASP A 534 13.28 -4.38 27.11
CA ASP A 534 12.47 -3.17 27.30
C ASP A 534 13.22 -1.92 26.84
N VAL A 535 14.55 -1.90 26.97
CA VAL A 535 15.40 -0.81 26.48
C VAL A 535 15.50 -0.81 24.95
N VAL A 536 15.56 -1.99 24.33
CA VAL A 536 15.57 -2.13 22.86
C VAL A 536 14.21 -1.75 22.29
N GLU A 537 13.12 -2.14 22.94
CA GLU A 537 11.75 -1.82 22.56
C GLU A 537 11.47 -0.32 22.70
N LEU A 538 11.88 0.31 23.82
CA LEU A 538 11.77 1.76 24.02
C LEU A 538 12.59 2.56 22.99
N VAL A 539 13.80 2.12 22.67
CA VAL A 539 14.64 2.76 21.65
C VAL A 539 14.06 2.56 20.24
N ALA A 540 13.50 1.39 19.93
CA ALA A 540 12.87 1.11 18.64
C ALA A 540 11.57 1.91 18.44
N ASP A 541 10.66 1.91 19.43
CA ASP A 541 9.38 2.62 19.39
C ASP A 541 9.55 4.15 19.32
N ARG A 542 10.63 4.69 19.90
CA ARG A 542 10.85 6.14 19.92
C ARG A 542 11.72 6.62 18.76
N ALA A 543 12.63 5.79 18.25
CA ALA A 543 13.43 6.11 17.08
C ALA A 543 12.64 6.03 15.76
N SER A 544 11.44 5.42 15.76
CA SER A 544 10.45 5.54 14.69
C SER A 544 9.62 6.83 14.81
N GLN A 545 9.28 7.28 16.03
CA GLN A 545 8.48 8.50 16.26
C GLN A 545 9.28 9.81 16.14
N THR A 546 10.53 9.81 16.59
CA THR A 546 11.48 10.90 16.31
C THR A 546 12.36 10.42 15.19
N ASP A 547 12.40 11.16 14.08
CA ASP A 547 13.19 10.99 12.83
C ASP A 547 14.70 10.79 13.09
N GLY A 548 15.04 9.77 13.87
CA GLY A 548 16.32 9.54 14.54
C GLY A 548 17.01 8.30 13.99
N LEU A 549 16.27 7.39 13.35
CA LEU A 549 16.85 6.34 12.51
C LEU A 549 17.46 6.91 11.21
N THR A 550 17.01 8.08 10.76
CA THR A 550 17.53 8.78 9.58
C THR A 550 18.80 9.59 9.87
N ASP A 551 19.13 9.88 11.15
CA ASP A 551 20.39 10.55 11.51
C ASP A 551 21.57 9.55 11.40
N PRO A 552 22.48 9.74 10.41
CA PRO A 552 23.61 8.82 10.19
C PRO A 552 24.55 8.71 11.39
N PHE A 553 24.53 9.65 12.34
CA PHE A 553 25.34 9.58 13.56
C PHE A 553 24.83 8.55 14.58
N ASN A 554 23.54 8.19 14.54
CA ASN A 554 22.94 7.26 15.49
C ASN A 554 23.31 5.80 15.19
N LEU A 555 23.48 5.46 13.92
CA LEU A 555 24.05 4.17 13.48
C LEU A 555 25.57 4.08 13.73
N LEU A 556 26.25 5.23 13.75
CA LEU A 556 27.71 5.32 13.88
C LEU A 556 28.18 5.11 15.34
N ALA A 557 27.33 5.44 16.32
CA ALA A 557 27.62 5.29 17.74
C ALA A 557 27.94 3.83 18.17
N PRO A 558 27.06 2.83 17.95
CA PRO A 558 27.35 1.46 18.33
C PRO A 558 28.53 0.87 17.54
N ALA A 559 28.70 1.25 16.27
CA ALA A 559 29.84 0.84 15.45
C ALA A 559 31.18 1.34 16.03
N LEU A 560 31.24 2.59 16.50
CA LEU A 560 32.43 3.14 17.14
C LEU A 560 32.75 2.48 18.48
N VAL A 561 31.72 2.21 19.30
CA VAL A 561 31.90 1.51 20.58
C VAL A 561 32.46 0.10 20.34
N LEU A 562 31.85 -0.68 19.44
CA LEU A 562 32.30 -2.03 19.10
C LEU A 562 33.72 -2.03 18.53
N THR A 563 34.02 -1.11 17.61
CA THR A 563 35.35 -0.98 17.02
C THR A 563 36.39 -0.58 18.07
N GLY A 564 36.05 0.36 18.95
CA GLY A 564 36.88 0.79 20.07
C GLY A 564 37.18 -0.35 21.04
N PHE A 565 36.16 -1.12 21.45
CA PHE A 565 36.33 -2.29 22.31
C PHE A 565 37.14 -3.40 21.64
N ALA A 566 36.95 -3.64 20.34
CA ALA A 566 37.76 -4.62 19.60
C ALA A 566 39.25 -4.24 19.58
N LEU A 567 39.57 -2.96 19.35
CA LEU A 567 40.94 -2.46 19.41
C LEU A 567 41.52 -2.53 20.83
N LEU A 568 40.72 -2.15 21.83
CA LEU A 568 41.11 -2.21 23.25
C LEU A 568 41.38 -3.65 23.69
N TRP A 569 40.57 -4.61 23.23
CA TRP A 569 40.79 -6.03 23.46
C TRP A 569 42.11 -6.51 22.83
N LEU A 570 42.40 -6.12 21.58
CA LEU A 570 43.68 -6.43 20.93
C LEU A 570 44.90 -5.84 21.67
N ARG A 571 44.72 -4.77 22.45
CA ARG A 571 45.76 -4.18 23.29
C ARG A 571 45.96 -4.95 24.60
N LEU A 572 44.88 -5.44 25.19
CA LEU A 572 44.90 -6.19 26.45
C LEU A 572 45.28 -7.66 26.25
N PHE A 573 44.95 -8.25 25.11
CA PHE A 573 45.17 -9.67 24.82
C PHE A 573 46.64 -10.13 25.02
N PRO A 574 47.66 -9.41 24.52
CA PRO A 574 49.06 -9.78 24.75
C PRO A 574 49.50 -9.65 26.22
N TRP A 575 48.79 -8.84 27.02
CA TRP A 575 49.06 -8.67 28.44
C TRP A 575 48.48 -9.84 29.25
N ASN A 576 47.26 -10.26 28.92
CA ASN A 576 46.63 -11.46 29.48
C ASN A 576 47.43 -12.74 29.17
N MET A 577 47.96 -12.87 27.95
CA MET A 577 48.84 -13.99 27.57
C MET A 577 50.21 -13.99 28.28
N LYS A 578 50.58 -12.92 28.99
CA LYS A 578 51.78 -12.88 29.85
C LYS A 578 51.47 -13.17 31.33
N LEU A 579 50.19 -13.12 31.69
CA LEU A 579 49.69 -13.38 33.04
C LEU A 579 49.30 -14.85 33.24
N ILE A 580 49.01 -15.57 32.16
CA ILE A 580 48.92 -17.03 32.06
C ILE A 580 50.30 -17.57 31.72
#